data_AF-A0A3D2KL38-F1
#
_entry.id   AF-A0A3D2KL38-F1
#
_cell.length_a   1.000
_cell.length_b   1.000
_cell.length_c   1.000
_cell.angle_alpha   90.00
_cell.angle_beta   90.00
_cell.angle_gamma   90.00
#
_symmetry.space_group_name_H-M   'P 1'
#
loop_
_entity.id
_entity.type
_entity.pdbx_description
1 polymer ?
#
loop_
_entity_poly.entity_id
_entity_poly.type
_entity_poly.pdbx_seq_one_letter_code
_entity_poly.pdbx_strand_id
1 'polypeptide(L)' 'MVVEGPITVRELAERMGVTGAELIKSLIRLGIVAGLNQVLDPETVRVALTEMGLVV' A
#
# COMPACT_ATOMS: atom_id res chain seq x y z
N MET A 1 -5.64 2.65 12.61
CA MET A 1 -6.42 2.48 11.35
C MET A 1 -6.15 1.07 10.87
N VAL A 2 -7.10 0.15 10.99
CA VAL A 2 -6.91 -1.25 10.57
C VAL A 2 -7.58 -1.43 9.23
N VAL A 3 -6.82 -1.81 8.21
CA VAL A 3 -7.37 -2.18 6.91
C VAL A 3 -7.64 -3.69 6.95
N GLU A 4 -8.87 -4.06 7.32
CA GLU A 4 -9.31 -5.45 7.29
C GLU A 4 -10.05 -5.73 5.97
N GLY A 5 -9.37 -6.39 5.04
CA GLY A 5 -9.96 -6.87 3.79
C GLY A 5 -9.07 -6.70 2.57
N PRO A 6 -9.37 -7.43 1.47
CA PRO A 6 -8.69 -7.22 0.20
C PRO A 6 -8.87 -5.77 -0.25
N ILE A 7 -7.77 -5.03 -0.30
CA ILE A 7 -7.74 -3.64 -0.76
C ILE A 7 -6.81 -3.55 -1.96
N THR A 8 -7.18 -2.80 -2.98
CA THR A 8 -6.27 -2.53 -4.09
C THR A 8 -5.26 -1.45 -3.72
N VAL A 9 -4.11 -1.46 -4.39
CA VAL A 9 -3.12 -0.36 -4.29
C VAL A 9 -3.79 1.00 -4.50
N ARG A 10 -4.69 1.11 -5.48
CA ARG A 10 -5.46 2.32 -5.75
C ARG A 10 -6.27 2.78 -4.54
N GLU A 11 -7.12 1.92 -4.01
CA GLU A 11 -8.00 2.25 -2.88
C GLU A 11 -7.19 2.58 -1.62
N LEU A 12 -6.08 1.87 -1.40
CA LEU A 12 -5.19 2.16 -0.29
C LEU A 12 -4.55 3.55 -0.44
N ALA A 13 -4.06 3.88 -1.63
CA ALA A 13 -3.47 5.19 -1.90
C ALA A 13 -4.49 6.33 -1.71
N GLU A 14 -5.71 6.16 -2.23
CA GLU A 14 -6.82 7.10 -2.04
C GLU A 14 -7.15 7.31 -0.55
N ARG A 15 -7.19 6.24 0.26
CA ARG A 15 -7.43 6.32 1.71
C ARG A 15 -6.31 7.03 2.47
N MET A 16 -5.07 6.91 1.99
CA MET A 16 -3.89 7.47 2.63
C MET A 16 -3.57 8.88 2.14
N GLY A 17 -4.32 9.41 1.17
CA GLY A 17 -4.07 10.73 0.59
C GLY A 17 -2.77 10.81 -0.20
N VAL A 18 -2.27 9.67 -0.69
CA VAL A 18 -1.07 9.57 -1.53
C VAL A 18 -1.45 9.10 -2.93
N THR A 19 -0.55 9.25 -3.90
CA THR A 19 -0.79 8.72 -5.24
C THR A 19 -0.50 7.23 -5.30
N GLY A 20 -1.23 6.49 -6.14
CA GLY A 20 -0.97 5.07 -6.37
C GLY A 20 0.47 4.81 -6.84
N ALA A 21 1.07 5.74 -7.57
CA ALA A 21 2.47 5.67 -8.00
C ALA A 21 3.46 5.74 -6.83
N GLU A 22 3.20 6.56 -5.82
CA GLU A 22 4.05 6.62 -4.61
C GLU A 22 3.96 5.33 -3.80
N LEU A 23 2.76 4.79 -3.64
CA LEU A 23 2.56 3.52 -2.97
C LEU A 23 3.23 2.35 -3.73
N ILE A 24 3.12 2.30 -5.06
CA ILE A 24 3.82 1.32 -5.90
C ILE A 24 5.34 1.45 -5.73
N LYS A 25 5.87 2.68 -5.70
CA LYS A 25 7.32 2.88 -5.46
C LYS A 25 7.76 2.32 -4.10
N SER A 26 6.94 2.47 -3.07
CA SER A 26 7.23 1.89 -1.75
C SER A 26 7.21 0.36 -1.77
N LEU A 27 6.23 -0.24 -2.45
CA LEU A 27 6.19 -1.68 -2.66
C LEU A 27 7.43 -2.18 -3.43
N ILE A 28 7.86 -1.48 -4.47
CA ILE A 28 9.08 -1.82 -5.23
C ILE A 28 10.33 -1.75 -4.35
N ARG A 29 10.44 -0.77 -3.44
CA ARG A 29 11.57 -0.70 -2.48
C ARG A 29 11.62 -1.90 -1.54
N LEU A 30 10.46 -2.46 -1.22
CA LEU A 30 10.32 -3.68 -0.42
C LEU A 30 10.54 -4.97 -1.24
N GLY A 31 10.85 -4.86 -2.53
CA GLY A 31 10.98 -6.00 -3.44
C GLY A 31 9.64 -6.58 -3.92
N ILE A 32 8.53 -5.89 -3.67
CA ILE A 32 7.18 -6.31 -4.04
C ILE A 32 6.77 -5.60 -5.32
N VAL A 33 6.56 -6.37 -6.39
CA VAL A 33 6.04 -5.85 -7.65
C VAL A 33 4.51 -5.92 -7.61
N ALA A 34 3.86 -4.75 -7.61
CA ALA A 34 2.41 -4.65 -7.62
C ALA A 34 1.91 -3.64 -8.66
N GLY A 35 0.77 -3.94 -9.29
CA GLY A 35 0.05 -3.02 -10.15
C GLY A 35 -0.97 -2.16 -9.41
N LEU A 36 -1.46 -1.08 -10.04
CA LEU A 36 -2.42 -0.15 -9.42
C LEU A 36 -3.74 -0.81 -8.97
N ASN A 37 -4.23 -1.77 -9.75
CA ASN A 37 -5.47 -2.50 -9.45
C ASN A 37 -5.20 -3.84 -8.74
N GLN A 38 -3.96 -4.08 -8.29
CA GLN A 38 -3.61 -5.31 -7.60
C GLN A 38 -4.10 -5.27 -6.17
N VAL A 39 -4.75 -6.35 -5.74
CA VAL A 39 -5.14 -6.54 -4.35
C VAL A 39 -3.88 -6.83 -3.53
N LEU A 40 -3.73 -6.09 -2.44
CA LEU A 40 -2.69 -6.30 -1.44
C LEU A 40 -3.25 -7.11 -0.29
N ASP A 41 -2.46 -8.05 0.21
CA ASP A 41 -2.74 -8.71 1.47
C ASP A 41 -2.49 -7.75 2.64
N PRO A 42 -3.16 -7.96 3.79
CA PRO A 42 -3.04 -7.05 4.94
C PRO A 42 -1.61 -6.86 5.46
N GLU A 43 -0.75 -7.87 5.32
CA GLU A 43 0.65 -7.77 5.78
C GLU A 43 1.46 -6.87 4.83
N THR A 44 1.33 -7.05 3.52
CA THR A 44 1.94 -6.15 2.53
C THR A 44 1.48 -4.70 2.70
N VAL A 45 0.18 -4.49 2.96
CA VAL A 45 -0.36 -3.16 3.27
C VAL A 45 0.34 -2.56 4.47
N ARG A 46 0.43 -3.32 5.58
CA ARG A 46 1.06 -2.86 6.81
C ARG A 46 2.52 -2.47 6.60
N VAL A 47 3.31 -3.32 5.94
CA VAL A 47 4.73 -3.06 5.67
C VAL A 47 4.89 -1.84 4.76
N ALA A 48 4.07 -1.70 3.71
CA ALA A 48 4.13 -0.55 2.81
C ALA A 48 3.82 0.77 3.52
N LEU A 49 2.84 0.77 4.43
CA LEU A 49 2.47 1.95 5.21
C LEU A 49 3.55 2.32 6.24
N THR A 50 4.18 1.33 6.87
CA THR A 50 5.31 1.55 7.80
C THR A 50 6.51 2.14 7.07
N GLU A 51 6.87 1.61 5.90
CA GLU A 51 7.95 2.15 5.05
C GLU A 51 7.68 3.60 4.61
N MET A 52 6.40 3.96 4.42
CA MET A 52 5.99 5.32 4.07
C MET A 52 5.89 6.27 5.27
N GLY A 53 6.07 5.78 6.50
CA GLY A 53 5.88 6.56 7.72
C GLY A 53 4.42 6.97 7.98
N LEU A 54 3.46 6.31 7.34
CA LEU A 54 2.02 6.59 7.47
C LEU A 54 1.38 5.88 8.67
N VAL A 55 2.04 4.85 9.21
CA VAL A 55 1.60 4.07 10.37
C VAL A 55 2.79 3.88 11.33
N VAL A 56 2.59 4.21 12.60
CA VAL A 56 3.44 3.88 13.76
C VAL A 56 2.81 2.78 14.59
#